data_AF-A0A7K0R6T9-F1
#
_entry.id   AF-A0A7K0R6T9-F1
#
_cell.length_a   1.000
_cell.length_b   1.000
_cell.length_c   1.000
_cell.angle_alpha   90.00
_cell.angle_beta   90.00
_cell.angle_gamma   90.00
#
_symmetry.space_group_name_H-M   'P 1'
#
loop_
_entity.id
_entity.type
_entity.pdbx_description
1 polymer ?
#
loop_
_entity_poly.entity_id
_entity_poly.type
_entity_poly.pdbx_seq_one_letter_code
_entity_poly.pdbx_strand_id
1 'polypeptide(L)'
;MSESGGAPEGKLRGEALAEALRAGLTPLGPNERPLPLRVAAIAAFVLAVLNVLLWALNVAVEGAEPSAATVFIFAAILLADAWGIWARHYIAVIGFQAILAATLIMSALALMVASNLWALLLCAVVLGSGGWLFWKLVRVMGRMKAPTSVDPPEGDPNA
;
A
#
# COMPACT_ATOMS: atom_id res chain seq x y z
N MET A 1 -40.63 15.51 -22.95
CA MET A 1 -40.07 15.77 -21.60
C MET A 1 -38.70 15.11 -21.59
N SER A 2 -37.71 15.81 -22.14
CA SER A 2 -36.37 15.30 -22.45
C SER A 2 -35.37 16.02 -21.55
N GLU A 3 -34.98 15.37 -20.47
CA GLU A 3 -33.82 15.78 -19.67
C GLU A 3 -32.55 15.46 -20.48
N SER A 4 -32.10 16.41 -21.30
CA SER A 4 -30.72 16.42 -21.79
C SER A 4 -29.80 16.88 -20.65
N GLY A 5 -29.52 15.97 -19.73
CA GLY A 5 -28.53 16.18 -18.68
C GLY A 5 -27.16 16.36 -19.32
N GLY A 6 -26.68 17.60 -19.40
CA GLY A 6 -25.32 17.89 -19.81
C GLY A 6 -24.36 17.13 -18.92
N ALA A 7 -23.63 16.16 -19.48
CA ALA A 7 -22.47 15.61 -18.80
C ALA A 7 -21.57 16.80 -18.46
N PRO A 8 -21.28 17.05 -17.18
CA PRO A 8 -20.63 18.29 -16.77
C PRO A 8 -19.26 18.33 -17.44
N GLU A 9 -18.98 19.35 -18.23
CA GLU A 9 -17.74 19.51 -19.02
C GLU A 9 -16.47 19.31 -18.18
N GLY A 10 -16.56 19.53 -16.85
CA GLY A 10 -15.50 19.22 -15.87
C GLY A 10 -15.17 17.74 -15.72
N LYS A 11 -16.14 16.81 -15.83
CA LYS A 11 -15.88 15.36 -15.82
C LYS A 11 -15.08 14.94 -17.05
N LEU A 12 -15.45 15.43 -18.23
CA LEU A 12 -14.76 15.13 -19.49
C LEU A 12 -13.30 15.62 -19.47
N ARG A 13 -13.06 16.81 -18.90
CA ARG A 13 -11.70 17.34 -18.68
C ARG A 13 -10.90 16.51 -17.67
N GLY A 14 -11.52 16.10 -16.56
CA GLY A 14 -10.88 15.26 -15.54
C GLY A 14 -10.53 13.86 -16.04
N GLU A 15 -11.42 13.25 -16.82
CA GLU A 15 -11.22 11.97 -17.48
C GLU A 15 -10.08 12.04 -18.50
N ALA A 16 -10.05 13.08 -19.35
CA ALA A 16 -8.96 13.30 -20.31
C ALA A 16 -7.60 13.51 -19.63
N LEU A 17 -7.55 14.24 -18.52
CA LEU A 17 -6.32 14.41 -17.73
C LEU A 17 -5.88 13.09 -17.08
N ALA A 18 -6.84 12.31 -16.56
CA ALA A 18 -6.55 11.00 -15.97
C ALA A 18 -6.07 9.99 -17.04
N GLU A 19 -6.62 10.04 -18.25
CA GLU A 19 -6.19 9.25 -19.42
C GLU A 19 -4.75 9.61 -19.81
N ALA A 20 -4.44 10.90 -19.97
CA ALA A 20 -3.10 11.39 -20.32
C ALA A 20 -2.06 11.01 -19.25
N LEU A 21 -2.43 11.07 -17.97
CA LEU A 21 -1.57 10.62 -16.88
C LEU A 21 -1.35 9.10 -16.92
N ARG A 22 -2.37 8.29 -17.23
CA ARG A 22 -2.23 6.83 -17.35
C ARG A 22 -1.38 6.42 -18.55
N ALA A 23 -1.55 7.09 -19.69
CA ALA A 23 -0.76 6.85 -20.90
C ALA A 23 0.73 7.17 -20.69
N GLY A 24 1.05 8.13 -19.82
CA GLY A 24 2.43 8.47 -19.45
C GLY A 24 3.08 7.52 -18.42
N LEU A 25 2.34 6.57 -17.84
CA LEU A 25 2.90 5.63 -16.87
C LEU A 25 3.57 4.46 -17.58
N THR A 26 4.86 4.26 -17.31
CA THR A 26 5.57 3.08 -17.81
C THR A 26 5.05 1.82 -17.12
N PRO A 27 4.48 0.86 -17.86
CA PRO A 27 3.99 -0.40 -17.29
C PRO A 27 5.15 -1.16 -16.63
N LEU A 28 4.82 -1.98 -15.63
CA LEU A 28 5.81 -2.83 -14.99
C LEU A 28 6.27 -3.94 -15.93
N GLY A 29 7.59 -4.15 -15.99
CA GLY A 29 8.13 -5.27 -16.74
C GLY A 29 7.65 -6.63 -16.19
N PRO A 30 7.56 -7.69 -17.03
CA PRO A 30 7.01 -8.98 -16.64
C PRO A 30 7.65 -9.63 -15.40
N ASN A 31 8.91 -9.32 -15.12
CA ASN A 31 9.67 -9.82 -13.95
C ASN A 31 10.28 -8.70 -13.10
N GLU A 32 9.90 -7.44 -13.33
CA GLU A 32 10.36 -6.34 -12.52
C GLU A 32 9.75 -6.46 -11.11
N ARG A 33 10.61 -6.46 -10.09
CA ARG A 33 10.21 -6.40 -8.69
C ARG A 33 10.74 -5.09 -8.10
N PRO A 34 9.95 -4.01 -8.15
CA PRO A 34 10.37 -2.70 -7.64
C PRO A 34 10.85 -2.82 -6.20
N LEU A 35 11.91 -2.07 -5.87
CA LEU A 35 12.49 -2.03 -4.53
C LEU A 35 11.42 -1.76 -3.44
N PRO A 36 10.43 -0.85 -3.64
CA PRO A 36 9.37 -0.63 -2.66
C PRO A 36 8.52 -1.87 -2.34
N LEU A 37 8.23 -2.74 -3.32
CA LEU A 37 7.49 -3.99 -3.05
C LEU A 37 8.32 -4.94 -2.19
N ARG A 38 9.63 -5.04 -2.44
CA ARG A 38 10.51 -5.89 -1.65
C ARG A 38 10.57 -5.41 -0.21
N VAL A 39 10.72 -4.11 0.00
CA VAL A 39 10.72 -3.50 1.33
C VAL A 39 9.39 -3.73 2.04
N ALA A 40 8.25 -3.58 1.34
CA ALA A 40 6.95 -3.86 1.92
C ALA A 40 6.77 -5.33 2.32
N ALA A 41 7.16 -6.28 1.46
CA ALA A 41 7.11 -7.71 1.78
C ALA A 41 7.98 -8.06 3.00
N ILE A 42 9.20 -7.51 3.06
CA ILE A 42 10.09 -7.70 4.21
C ILE A 42 9.49 -7.09 5.47
N ALA A 43 8.95 -5.87 5.38
CA ALA A 43 8.33 -5.20 6.52
C ALA A 43 7.12 -6.00 7.06
N ALA A 44 6.24 -6.48 6.18
CA ALA A 44 5.11 -7.33 6.56
C ALA A 44 5.57 -8.62 7.26
N PHE A 45 6.59 -9.28 6.72
CA PHE A 45 7.19 -10.48 7.33
C PHE A 45 7.79 -10.18 8.71
N VAL A 46 8.58 -9.11 8.84
CA VAL A 46 9.19 -8.70 10.11
C VAL A 46 8.12 -8.36 11.14
N LEU A 47 7.05 -7.65 10.75
CA LEU A 47 5.93 -7.34 11.64
C LEU A 47 5.21 -8.60 12.12
N ALA A 48 5.00 -9.60 11.25
CA ALA A 48 4.40 -10.86 11.64
C ALA A 48 5.25 -11.60 12.69
N VAL A 49 6.57 -11.69 12.45
CA VAL A 49 7.52 -12.33 13.35
C VAL A 49 7.59 -11.59 14.69
N LEU A 50 7.69 -10.26 14.67
CA LEU A 50 7.71 -9.45 15.89
C LEU A 50 6.43 -9.63 16.71
N ASN A 51 5.28 -9.72 16.08
CA ASN A 51 4.01 -9.91 16.78
C ASN A 51 4.00 -11.23 17.58
N VAL A 52 4.44 -12.32 16.94
CA VAL A 52 4.54 -13.64 17.60
C VAL A 52 5.62 -13.64 18.69
N LEU A 53 6.77 -13.00 18.44
CA LEU A 53 7.86 -12.91 19.42
C LEU A 53 7.46 -12.10 20.67
N LEU A 54 6.77 -10.97 20.50
CA LEU A 54 6.31 -10.16 21.63
C LEU A 54 5.34 -10.94 22.53
N TRP A 55 4.43 -11.71 21.91
CA TRP A 55 3.56 -12.63 22.63
C TRP A 55 4.34 -13.75 23.33
N ALA A 56 5.29 -14.39 22.64
CA ALA A 56 6.10 -15.47 23.20
C ALA A 56 6.99 -15.01 24.37
N LEU A 57 7.40 -13.75 24.38
CA LEU A 57 8.15 -13.11 25.47
C LEU A 57 7.25 -12.62 26.61
N ASN A 58 5.94 -12.88 26.54
CA ASN A 58 4.92 -12.45 27.49
C ASN A 58 4.98 -10.94 27.81
N VAL A 59 5.30 -10.13 26.80
CA VAL A 59 5.34 -8.68 26.95
C VAL A 59 3.91 -8.18 27.10
N ALA A 60 3.54 -7.78 28.31
CA ALA A 60 2.20 -7.27 28.60
C ALA A 60 1.97 -5.93 27.89
N VAL A 61 0.83 -5.81 27.21
CA VAL A 61 0.34 -4.54 26.66
C VAL A 61 -0.76 -4.06 27.61
N GLU A 62 -0.54 -2.94 28.29
CA GLU A 62 -1.52 -2.32 29.22
C GLU A 62 -2.02 -3.25 30.35
N GLY A 63 -1.23 -4.24 30.77
CA GLY A 63 -1.59 -5.15 31.86
C GLY A 63 -2.65 -6.21 31.51
N ALA A 64 -3.07 -6.29 30.24
CA ALA A 64 -3.91 -7.36 29.71
C ALA A 64 -3.05 -8.31 28.85
N GLU A 65 -3.23 -9.61 29.01
CA GLU A 65 -2.59 -10.59 28.13
C GLU A 65 -3.27 -10.54 26.75
N PRO A 66 -2.52 -10.26 25.67
CA PRO A 66 -3.06 -10.31 24.32
C PRO A 66 -3.59 -11.72 24.03
N SER A 67 -4.82 -11.83 23.52
CA SER A 67 -5.38 -13.13 23.18
C SER A 67 -4.48 -13.81 22.12
N ALA A 68 -4.03 -15.03 22.41
CA ALA A 68 -3.17 -15.78 21.50
C ALA A 68 -3.84 -15.92 20.11
N ALA A 69 -5.16 -16.11 20.09
CA ALA A 69 -5.94 -16.19 18.86
C ALA A 69 -5.79 -14.92 18.00
N THR A 70 -5.90 -13.73 18.61
CA THR A 70 -5.76 -12.46 17.89
C THR A 70 -4.35 -12.28 17.33
N VAL A 71 -3.32 -12.60 18.12
CA VAL A 71 -1.91 -12.54 17.70
C VAL A 71 -1.66 -13.45 16.50
N PHE A 72 -2.08 -14.71 16.56
CA PHE A 72 -1.86 -15.66 15.47
C PHE A 72 -2.66 -15.32 14.22
N ILE A 73 -3.92 -14.87 14.36
CA ILE A 73 -4.73 -14.42 13.22
C ILE A 73 -4.06 -13.22 12.53
N PHE A 74 -3.63 -12.22 13.31
CA PHE A 74 -3.00 -11.04 12.76
C PHE A 74 -1.65 -11.36 12.09
N ALA A 75 -0.84 -12.21 12.71
CA ALA A 75 0.42 -12.69 12.13
C ALA A 75 0.17 -13.47 10.82
N ALA A 76 -0.87 -14.30 10.76
CA ALA A 76 -1.24 -15.02 9.55
C ALA A 76 -1.66 -14.07 8.42
N ILE A 77 -2.42 -13.01 8.73
CA ILE A 77 -2.79 -11.97 7.76
C ILE A 77 -1.54 -11.27 7.21
N LEU A 78 -0.60 -10.88 8.08
CA LEU A 78 0.64 -10.22 7.64
C LEU A 78 1.53 -11.14 6.81
N LEU A 79 1.58 -12.44 7.12
CA LEU A 79 2.29 -13.42 6.29
C LEU A 79 1.60 -13.60 4.93
N ALA A 80 0.27 -13.62 4.90
CA ALA A 80 -0.48 -13.66 3.65
C ALA A 80 -0.23 -12.41 2.80
N ASP A 81 -0.16 -11.22 3.41
CA ASP A 81 0.22 -9.98 2.73
C ASP A 81 1.67 -10.04 2.23
N ALA A 82 2.62 -10.49 3.03
CA ALA A 82 4.02 -10.63 2.62
C ALA A 82 4.15 -11.53 1.39
N TRP A 83 3.45 -12.67 1.40
CA TRP A 83 3.37 -13.58 0.26
C TRP A 83 2.69 -12.94 -0.95
N GLY A 84 1.54 -12.29 -0.73
CA GLY A 84 0.77 -11.64 -1.79
C GLY A 84 1.53 -10.49 -2.48
N ILE A 85 2.26 -9.69 -1.71
CA ILE A 85 3.15 -8.64 -2.22
C ILE A 85 4.28 -9.27 -3.03
N TRP A 86 4.88 -10.36 -2.55
CA TRP A 86 5.93 -11.08 -3.28
C TRP A 86 5.43 -11.64 -4.62
N ALA A 87 4.21 -12.15 -4.65
CA ALA A 87 3.51 -12.62 -5.83
C ALA A 87 2.89 -11.49 -6.69
N ARG A 88 3.07 -10.21 -6.32
CA ARG A 88 2.58 -9.02 -7.03
C ARG A 88 1.06 -8.94 -7.17
N HIS A 89 0.31 -9.51 -6.21
CA HIS A 89 -1.15 -9.37 -6.18
C HIS A 89 -1.56 -7.96 -5.75
N TYR A 90 -2.32 -7.29 -6.60
CA TYR A 90 -2.84 -5.94 -6.35
C TYR A 90 -3.62 -5.84 -5.04
N ILE A 91 -4.41 -6.87 -4.71
CA ILE A 91 -5.23 -6.90 -3.48
C ILE A 91 -4.37 -6.95 -2.22
N ALA A 92 -3.28 -7.72 -2.22
CA ALA A 92 -2.36 -7.79 -1.07
C ALA A 92 -1.63 -6.46 -0.85
N VAL A 93 -1.27 -5.76 -1.93
CA VAL A 93 -0.68 -4.42 -1.80
C VAL A 93 -1.68 -3.45 -1.17
N ILE A 94 -2.96 -3.51 -1.54
CA ILE A 94 -4.02 -2.70 -0.90
C ILE A 94 -4.20 -3.06 0.57
N GLY A 95 -4.24 -4.35 0.91
CA GLY A 95 -4.36 -4.83 2.29
C GLY A 95 -3.26 -4.26 3.19
N PHE A 96 -2.01 -4.48 2.79
CA PHE A 96 -0.85 -3.93 3.49
C PHE A 96 -0.88 -2.40 3.55
N GLN A 97 -1.30 -1.74 2.48
CA GLN A 97 -1.37 -0.29 2.43
C GLN A 97 -2.45 0.28 3.36
N ALA A 98 -3.57 -0.42 3.56
CA ALA A 98 -4.59 -0.06 4.53
C ALA A 98 -4.06 -0.19 5.96
N ILE A 99 -3.37 -1.29 6.28
CA ILE A 99 -2.74 -1.49 7.59
C ILE A 99 -1.70 -0.40 7.84
N LEU A 100 -0.82 -0.15 6.87
CA LEU A 100 0.22 0.89 6.97
C LEU A 100 -0.40 2.28 7.18
N ALA A 101 -1.46 2.62 6.44
CA ALA A 101 -2.16 3.89 6.61
C ALA A 101 -2.77 4.02 8.01
N ALA A 102 -3.42 2.98 8.52
CA ALA A 102 -3.95 2.95 9.88
C ALA A 102 -2.82 3.15 10.91
N THR A 103 -1.68 2.48 10.74
CA THR A 103 -0.49 2.68 11.60
C THR A 103 0.03 4.12 11.56
N LEU A 104 0.06 4.75 10.38
CA LEU A 104 0.48 6.15 10.25
C LEU A 104 -0.49 7.10 10.95
N ILE A 105 -1.80 6.88 10.82
CA ILE A 105 -2.81 7.68 11.53
C ILE A 105 -2.63 7.53 13.04
N MET A 106 -2.53 6.30 13.54
CA MET A 106 -2.30 6.03 14.97
C MET A 106 -1.00 6.66 15.46
N SER A 107 0.07 6.62 14.66
CA SER A 107 1.36 7.24 15.02
C SER A 107 1.29 8.75 15.05
N ALA A 108 0.53 9.37 14.14
CA ALA A 108 0.29 10.82 14.15
C ALA A 108 -0.52 11.25 15.37
N LEU A 109 -1.53 10.45 15.76
CA LEU A 109 -2.29 10.68 16.99
C LEU A 109 -1.40 10.51 18.24
N ALA A 110 -0.59 9.45 18.28
CA ALA A 110 0.35 9.19 19.38
C ALA A 110 1.39 10.31 19.52
N LEU A 111 1.87 10.87 18.41
CA LEU A 111 2.80 12.00 18.41
C LEU A 111 2.20 13.24 19.08
N MET A 112 0.89 13.49 18.93
CA MET A 112 0.22 14.62 19.60
C MET A 112 0.14 14.47 21.12
N VAL A 113 0.14 13.23 21.62
CA VAL A 113 0.08 12.93 23.07
C VAL A 113 1.48 12.64 23.64
N ALA A 114 2.51 12.57 22.80
CA ALA A 114 3.86 12.22 23.21
C ALA A 114 4.44 13.25 24.19
N SER A 115 4.62 12.82 25.44
CA SER A 115 5.23 13.61 26.52
C SER A 115 6.72 13.34 26.70
N ASN A 116 7.31 12.48 25.88
CA ASN A 116 8.71 12.05 26.01
C ASN A 116 9.44 12.02 24.65
N LEU A 117 10.75 12.30 24.70
CA LEU A 117 11.58 12.43 23.50
C LEU A 117 11.70 11.11 22.73
N TRP A 118 11.70 9.98 23.42
CA TRP A 118 11.78 8.66 22.79
C TRP A 118 10.53 8.34 21.97
N ALA A 119 9.34 8.61 22.49
CA ALA A 119 8.06 8.45 21.79
C ALA A 119 7.95 9.40 20.61
N LEU A 120 8.43 10.65 20.77
CA LEU A 120 8.52 11.62 19.67
C LEU A 120 9.37 11.05 18.53
N LEU A 121 10.59 10.60 18.83
CA LEU A 121 11.52 10.05 17.84
C LEU A 121 10.96 8.78 17.19
N LEU A 122 10.39 7.88 17.97
CA LEU A 122 9.78 6.65 17.47
C LEU A 122 8.63 6.96 16.50
N CYS A 123 7.69 7.82 16.90
CA CYS A 123 6.57 8.22 16.04
C CYS A 123 7.05 8.93 14.78
N ALA A 124 8.04 9.82 14.89
CA ALA A 124 8.62 10.51 13.73
C ALA A 124 9.28 9.54 12.74
N VAL A 125 10.01 8.54 13.23
CA VAL A 125 10.62 7.49 12.40
C VAL A 125 9.55 6.67 11.69
N VAL A 126 8.50 6.25 12.40
CA VAL A 126 7.39 5.49 11.81
C VAL A 126 6.67 6.32 10.75
N LEU A 127 6.39 7.59 11.02
CA LEU A 127 5.74 8.50 10.07
C LEU A 127 6.59 8.75 8.82
N GLY A 128 7.89 9.03 9.00
CA GLY A 128 8.80 9.29 7.90
C GLY A 128 9.00 8.05 7.02
N SER A 129 9.37 6.92 7.62
CA SER A 129 9.61 5.67 6.90
C SER A 129 8.34 5.11 6.27
N GLY A 130 7.23 5.07 7.03
CA GLY A 130 5.95 4.54 6.56
C GLY A 130 5.30 5.46 5.53
N GLY A 131 5.37 6.78 5.69
CA GLY A 131 4.88 7.75 4.70
C GLY A 131 5.64 7.65 3.37
N TRP A 132 6.97 7.53 3.43
CA TRP A 132 7.79 7.31 2.23
C TRP A 132 7.42 6.00 1.52
N LEU A 133 7.28 4.91 2.28
CA LEU A 133 6.91 3.60 1.74
C LEU A 133 5.51 3.62 1.12
N PHE A 134 4.55 4.23 1.81
CA PHE A 134 3.17 4.41 1.34
C PHE A 134 3.16 5.13 -0.01
N TRP A 135 3.84 6.27 -0.12
CA TRP A 135 3.88 7.03 -1.37
C TRP A 135 4.53 6.26 -2.51
N LYS A 136 5.60 5.50 -2.24
CA LYS A 136 6.23 4.63 -3.23
C LYS A 136 5.30 3.51 -3.70
N LEU A 137 4.55 2.88 -2.80
CA LEU A 137 3.58 1.83 -3.14
C LEU A 137 2.43 2.35 -4.00
N VAL A 138 1.87 3.53 -3.69
CA VAL A 138 0.84 4.18 -4.54
C VAL A 138 1.37 4.34 -5.98
N ARG A 139 2.61 4.82 -6.13
CA ARG A 139 3.20 4.99 -7.47
C ARG A 139 3.42 3.68 -8.19
N VAL A 140 3.80 2.62 -7.49
CA VAL A 140 3.90 1.29 -8.11
C VAL A 140 2.53 0.76 -8.53
N MET A 141 1.47 0.99 -7.74
CA MET A 141 0.11 0.62 -8.14
C MET A 141 -0.35 1.35 -9.40
N GLY A 142 0.01 2.61 -9.57
CA GLY A 142 -0.21 3.34 -10.82
C GLY A 142 0.43 2.62 -12.02
N ARG A 143 1.68 2.18 -11.87
CA ARG A 143 2.39 1.41 -12.91
C ARG A 143 1.79 0.02 -13.15
N MET A 144 1.17 -0.61 -12.15
CA MET A 144 0.47 -1.90 -12.31
C MET A 144 -0.83 -1.79 -13.10
N LYS A 145 -1.46 -0.60 -13.08
CA LYS A 145 -2.70 -0.30 -13.81
C LYS A 145 -2.44 0.39 -15.16
N ALA A 146 -1.18 0.62 -15.52
CA ALA A 146 -0.83 1.22 -16.79
C ALA A 146 -1.25 0.28 -17.95
N PRO A 147 -1.90 0.80 -19.00
CA PRO A 147 -2.26 -0.02 -20.16
C PRO A 147 -0.99 -0.56 -20.81
N THR A 148 -0.93 -1.87 -21.03
CA THR A 148 0.14 -2.50 -21.80
C THR A 148 -0.03 -2.06 -23.25
N SER A 149 0.88 -1.26 -23.79
CA SER A 149 0.87 -0.85 -25.19
C SER A 149 1.20 -2.05 -26.08
N VAL A 150 0.22 -2.91 -26.33
CA VAL A 150 0.21 -3.86 -27.45
C VAL A 150 -1.16 -3.74 -28.08
N ASP A 151 -1.24 -2.86 -29.07
CA ASP A 151 -1.95 -3.09 -30.32
C ASP A 151 -1.28 -2.16 -31.36
N PRO A 152 -0.45 -2.71 -32.28
CA PRO A 152 -0.24 -2.03 -33.55
C PRO A 152 -1.62 -1.82 -34.19
N PRO A 153 -1.89 -0.67 -34.83
CA PRO A 153 -3.15 -0.50 -35.54
C PRO A 153 -3.36 -1.68 -36.50
N GLU A 154 -4.39 -2.47 -36.24
CA GLU A 154 -4.88 -3.52 -37.14
C GLU A 154 -5.37 -2.79 -38.41
N GLY A 155 -4.48 -2.62 -39.37
CA GLY A 155 -4.78 -1.81 -40.56
C GLY A 155 -3.61 -1.37 -41.43
N ASP A 156 -2.43 -2.00 -41.38
CA ASP A 156 -1.43 -1.83 -42.45
C ASP A 156 -1.46 -3.03 -43.41
N PRO A 157 -2.14 -2.94 -44.56
CA PRO A 157 -2.10 -3.97 -45.59
C PRO A 157 -0.78 -4.01 -46.41
N ASN A 158 0.23 -3.20 -46.08
CA ASN A 158 1.48 -3.07 -46.86
C ASN A 158 2.79 -3.16 -46.03
N ALA A 159 2.77 -3.72 -44.81
CA ALA A 159 3.98 -4.05 -44.06
C ALA A 159 4.50 -5.47 -44.36
#